data_AF-A0A644YUU7-F1
#
_entry.id   AF-A0A644YUU7-F1
#
_cell.length_a   1.000
_cell.length_b   1.000
_cell.length_c   1.000
_cell.angle_alpha   90.00
_cell.angle_beta   90.00
_cell.angle_gamma   90.00
#
_symmetry.space_group_name_H-M   'P 1'
#
loop_
_entity.id
_entity.type
_entity.pdbx_description
1 polymer ?
#
loop_
_entity_poly.entity_id
_entity_poly.type
_entity_poly.pdbx_seq_one_letter_code
_entity_poly.pdbx_strand_id
1 'polypeptide(L)' 'MIYSIVFVFLYACTDEIHQYFIPGRSMSFKDVLIDTSGAIIGYLVIKLIKAIKIKKD' A
#
# COMPACT_ATOMS: atom_id res chain seq x y z
N MET A 1 8.85 -6.77 -5.04
CA MET A 1 7.76 -5.77 -5.06
C MET A 1 6.37 -6.39 -4.93
N ILE A 2 6.06 -7.51 -5.59
CA ILE A 2 4.79 -8.24 -5.32
C ILE A 2 4.69 -8.66 -3.85
N TYR A 3 5.74 -9.26 -3.27
CA TYR A 3 5.79 -9.56 -1.84
C TYR A 3 5.58 -8.33 -0.94
N SER A 4 6.05 -7.15 -1.37
CA SER A 4 5.86 -5.89 -0.64
C SER A 4 4.40 -5.42 -0.67
N ILE A 5 3.70 -5.58 -1.81
CA ILE A 5 2.28 -5.25 -1.93
C ILE A 5 1.43 -6.19 -1.06
N VAL A 6 1.73 -7.49 -1.08
CA VAL A 6 1.07 -8.47 -0.20
C VAL A 6 1.31 -8.15 1.27
N PHE A 7 2.53 -7.78 1.64
CA PHE A 7 2.84 -7.37 3.01
C PHE A 7 2.08 -6.10 3.41
N VAL A 8 2.04 -5.06 2.56
CA VAL A 8 1.28 -3.83 2.85
C VAL A 8 -0.21 -4.13 3.01
N PHE A 9 -0.79 -4.97 2.16
CA PHE A 9 -2.20 -5.37 2.28
C PHE A 9 -2.48 -6.07 3.62
N LEU A 10 -1.67 -7.07 3.99
CA LEU A 10 -1.83 -7.78 5.27
C LEU A 10 -1.62 -6.87 6.47
N TYR A 11 -0.67 -5.94 6.37
CA TYR A 11 -0.41 -4.96 7.42
C TYR A 11 -1.60 -3.99 7.57
N ALA A 12 -2.15 -3.48 6.47
CA ALA A 12 -3.33 -2.63 6.48
C ALA A 12 -4.57 -3.35 7.04
N CYS A 13 -4.77 -4.64 6.71
CA CYS A 13 -5.80 -5.45 7.37
C CYS A 13 -5.58 -5.55 8.88
N THR A 14 -4.33 -5.71 9.32
CA THR A 14 -4.00 -5.77 10.75
C THR A 14 -4.20 -4.42 11.44
N ASP A 15 -3.94 -3.30 10.76
CA ASP A 15 -4.17 -1.95 11.28
C ASP A 15 -5.66 -1.69 11.51
N GLU A 16 -6.52 -2.05 10.55
CA GLU A 16 -7.98 -1.95 10.72
C GLU A 16 -8.51 -2.86 11.84
N ILE A 17 -7.94 -4.06 12.00
CA ILE A 17 -8.22 -4.94 13.14
C ILE A 17 -7.80 -4.28 14.46
N HIS A 18 -6.64 -3.63 14.49
CA HIS A 18 -6.20 -2.90 15.67
C HIS A 18 -7.13 -1.72 15.98
N GLN A 19 -7.52 -0.94 14.96
CA GLN A 19 -8.43 0.19 15.09
C GLN A 19 -9.81 -0.22 15.63
N TYR A 20 -10.30 -1.42 15.31
CA TYR A 20 -11.55 -1.93 15.85
C TYR A 20 -11.56 -2.06 17.39
N PHE A 21 -10.41 -2.30 18.02
CA PHE A 21 -10.30 -2.33 19.47
C PHE A 21 -10.20 -0.94 20.11
N ILE A 22 -10.05 0.12 19.30
CA ILE A 22 -9.98 1.49 19.78
C ILE A 22 -11.39 2.07 19.86
N PRO A 23 -11.89 2.42 21.06
CA PRO A 23 -13.23 2.98 21.20
C PRO A 23 -13.38 4.28 20.39
N GLY A 24 -14.46 4.36 19.62
CA GLY A 24 -14.74 5.51 18.74
C GLY A 24 -14.13 5.41 17.34
N ARG A 25 -13.47 4.29 17.00
CA ARG A 25 -13.02 3.97 15.63
C ARG A 25 -13.78 2.76 15.09
N SER A 26 -14.00 2.75 13.79
CA SER A 26 -14.64 1.66 13.08
C SER A 26 -13.71 1.14 12.00
N MET A 27 -13.72 -0.17 11.81
CA MET A 27 -13.02 -0.83 10.73
C MET A 27 -13.52 -0.32 9.37
N SER A 28 -12.60 0.07 8.50
CA SER A 28 -12.89 0.68 7.20
C SER A 28 -12.15 -0.06 6.09
N PHE A 29 -12.90 -0.83 5.31
CA PHE A 29 -12.33 -1.51 4.14
C PHE A 29 -11.74 -0.53 3.11
N LYS A 30 -12.21 0.72 3.11
CA LYS A 30 -11.67 1.77 2.23
C LYS A 30 -10.23 2.09 2.56
N ASP A 31 -9.85 2.06 3.83
CA ASP A 31 -8.50 2.42 4.26
C ASP A 31 -7.50 1.33 3.86
N VAL A 32 -7.87 0.05 3.96
CA VAL A 32 -7.10 -1.07 3.38
C VAL A 32 -6.86 -0.91 1.87
N LEU A 33 -7.90 -0.49 1.14
CA LEU A 33 -7.78 -0.24 -0.30
C LEU A 33 -6.86 0.95 -0.60
N ILE A 34 -6.95 2.03 0.19
CA ILE A 34 -6.10 3.21 0.05
C ILE A 34 -4.63 2.82 0.27
N ASP A 35 -4.31 2.12 1.36
CA ASP A 35 -2.94 1.70 1.66
C ASP A 35 -2.36 0.79 0.57
N THR A 36 -3.16 -0.17 0.11
CA THR A 36 -2.77 -1.09 -0.96
C THR A 36 -2.58 -0.36 -2.29
N SER A 37 -3.45 0.62 -2.59
CA SER A 37 -3.33 1.45 -3.79
C SER A 37 -2.06 2.32 -3.75
N GLY A 38 -1.70 2.86 -2.59
CA GLY A 38 -0.46 3.62 -2.39
C GLY A 38 0.78 2.78 -2.69
N ALA A 39 0.80 1.51 -2.23
CA ALA A 39 1.88 0.58 -2.54
C ALA A 39 2.01 0.28 -4.04
N ILE A 40 0.89 0.10 -4.74
CA ILE A 40 0.87 -0.12 -6.20
C ILE A 40 1.36 1.13 -6.95
N ILE A 41 0.90 2.32 -6.55
CA ILE A 41 1.34 3.58 -7.17
C ILE A 41 2.85 3.77 -6.96
N GLY A 42 3.35 3.55 -5.74
CA GLY A 42 4.79 3.62 -5.45
C GLY A 42 5.61 2.67 -6.32
N TYR A 43 5.11 1.46 -6.58
CA TYR A 43 5.74 0.54 -7.52
C TYR A 43 5.80 1.11 -8.95
N LEU A 44 4.69 1.65 -9.46
CA LEU A 44 4.63 2.23 -10.79
C LEU A 44 5.58 3.42 -10.93
N VAL A 45 5.67 4.28 -9.92
CA VAL A 45 6.60 5.42 -9.90
C VAL A 45 8.05 4.96 -9.97
N ILE A 46 8.45 3.98 -9.16
CA ILE A 46 9.83 3.44 -9.21
C ILE A 46 10.13 2.83 -10.59
N LYS A 47 9.17 2.11 -11.18
CA LYS A 47 9.31 1.54 -12.52
C LYS A 47 9.45 2.62 -13.59
N LEU A 48 8.67 3.69 -13.51
CA LEU A 48 8.74 4.84 -14.42
C LEU A 48 10.10 5.55 -14.31
N ILE A 49 10.56 5.84 -13.09
CA ILE A 49 11.87 6.48 -12.86
C ILE A 49 12.99 5.63 -13.45
N LYS A 50 12.97 4.31 -13.23
CA LYS A 50 13.94 3.39 -13.83
C LYS A 50 13.89 3.41 -15.36
N ALA A 51 12.68 3.39 -15.95
CA ALA A 51 12.52 3.44 -17.40
C ALA A 51 13.06 4.75 -18.01
N ILE A 52 12.81 5.90 -17.35
CA ILE A 52 13.35 7.19 -17.78
C ILE A 52 14.88 7.21 -17.68
N LYS A 53 15.45 6.63 -16.62
CA LYS A 53 16.89 6.56 -16.41
C LYS A 53 17.58 5.68 -17.46
N ILE A 54 17.03 4.48 -17.73
CA ILE A 54 17.52 3.57 -18.78
C ILE A 54 17.51 4.22 -20.17
N LYS A 55 16.50 5.06 -20.46
CA LYS A 55 16.40 5.73 -21.77
C LYS A 55 17.41 6.89 -21.94
N LYS A 56 18.07 7.30 -20.85
CA LYS A 56 19.01 8.42 -20.83
C LYS A 56 20.47 7.95 -20.93
N ASP A 57 20.72 6.67 -20.65
CA ASP A 57 22.00 5.98 -20.89
C ASP A 57 22.06 5.42 -22.32
#